data_AF-A0A7K6RC46-F1
#
_entry.id   AF-A0A7K6RC46-F1
#
_cell.length_a   1.000
_cell.length_b   1.000
_cell.length_c   1.000
_cell.angle_alpha   90.00
_cell.angle_beta   90.00
_cell.angle_gamma   90.00
#
_symmetry.space_group_name_H-M   'P 1'
#
loop_
_entity.id
_entity.type
_entity.pdbx_description
1 polymer ?
#
loop_
_entity_poly.entity_id
_entity_poly.type
_entity_poly.pdbx_seq_one_letter_code
_entity_poly.pdbx_strand_id
1 'polypeptide(L)'
;HVFRALFTNWDSTEKMVHKIPGISAEMMGLIINYAYTGTVPITEDNVESLLAAADQFNVMGIVSLCCEFLSSRLCFENCIGIWRFTDYYHCPDLRAAACVYILHHFEEVSQVSEEFLDLSAEDLAHIIEKDELNVRREEAVFEAVVRWIAHNPQNRRQHIPCLLGKVRLALLQSDYFMNNVKGHEYVKDNVNCKDLIISALSEIYNLNSYGQNSSVNTNPLTRPRLPYAILFAIGGWSGGGATSAIETYDSRTDKWLNIPWEQESPVAYHGSAYLKGHVYVIGGFDGTDYFNIVKRFDPLQKTWQQVAPMHSRRCYVSVTVVDNFIYAMGGFDGYMRLNTAERYDPDTNQWTLITPMHEQRSDASATTLNGKV
;
A
#
# COMPACT_ATOMS: atom_id res chain seq x y z
N HIS A 1 27.74 -2.24 -20.44
CA HIS A 1 27.53 -2.87 -21.76
C HIS A 1 27.59 -1.89 -22.93
N VAL A 2 27.02 -0.68 -22.80
CA VAL A 2 27.02 0.36 -23.86
C VAL A 2 28.44 0.70 -24.35
N PHE A 3 29.36 1.01 -23.44
CA PHE A 3 30.76 1.28 -23.81
C PHE A 3 31.47 0.08 -24.44
N ARG A 4 31.20 -1.15 -23.97
CA ARG A 4 31.76 -2.36 -24.57
C ARG A 4 31.30 -2.51 -26.03
N ALA A 5 30.02 -2.32 -26.32
CA ALA A 5 29.48 -2.36 -27.67
C ALA A 5 30.02 -1.22 -28.56
N LEU A 6 30.14 -0.02 -28.00
CA LEU A 6 30.76 1.14 -28.67
C LEU A 6 32.20 0.84 -29.10
N PHE A 7 33.00 0.22 -28.23
CA PHE A 7 34.40 -0.08 -28.51
C PHE A 7 34.63 -1.38 -29.29
N THR A 8 33.61 -2.23 -29.45
CA THR A 8 33.71 -3.45 -30.29
C THR A 8 33.18 -3.28 -31.72
N ASN A 9 32.26 -2.33 -31.96
CA ASN A 9 31.57 -2.21 -33.26
C ASN A 9 32.06 -1.06 -34.15
N TRP A 10 32.94 -0.17 -33.67
CA TRP A 10 33.48 0.91 -34.52
C TRP A 10 34.81 0.51 -35.17
N ASP A 11 34.78 0.36 -36.50
CA ASP A 11 35.95 0.29 -37.37
C ASP A 11 36.74 1.60 -37.31
N SER A 12 37.83 1.57 -36.53
CA SER A 12 39.12 2.27 -36.71
C SER A 12 39.72 2.55 -35.35
N THR A 13 40.85 1.89 -35.05
CA THR A 13 41.70 2.10 -33.87
C THR A 13 42.31 3.51 -33.78
N GLU A 14 41.95 4.44 -34.67
CA GLU A 14 42.55 5.78 -34.77
C GLU A 14 41.66 6.92 -34.23
N LYS A 15 40.36 6.68 -33.99
CA LYS A 15 39.45 7.75 -33.55
C LYS A 15 39.46 7.87 -32.02
N MET A 16 40.29 8.78 -31.50
CA MET A 16 40.47 9.00 -30.05
C MET A 16 39.36 9.82 -29.38
N VAL A 17 38.47 10.46 -30.15
CA VAL A 17 37.44 11.37 -29.62
C VAL A 17 36.06 10.99 -30.17
N HIS A 18 35.14 10.66 -29.26
CA HIS A 18 33.75 10.38 -29.56
C HIS A 18 32.85 11.46 -28.94
N LYS A 19 32.00 12.08 -29.76
CA LYS A 19 30.97 13.01 -29.27
C LYS A 19 29.72 12.23 -28.91
N ILE A 20 29.28 12.35 -27.66
CA ILE A 20 28.02 11.76 -27.20
C ILE A 20 27.00 12.89 -27.04
N PRO A 21 26.00 13.00 -27.93
CA PRO A 21 24.99 14.04 -27.85
C PRO A 21 24.01 13.77 -26.70
N GLY A 22 23.45 14.84 -26.13
CA GLY A 22 22.32 14.76 -25.18
C GLY A 22 22.69 14.62 -23.70
N ILE A 23 23.98 14.62 -23.33
CA ILE A 23 24.41 14.56 -21.94
C ILE A 23 25.29 15.76 -21.56
N SER A 24 25.08 16.29 -20.35
CA SER A 24 25.95 17.33 -19.81
C SER A 24 27.31 16.75 -19.39
N ALA A 25 28.36 17.57 -19.47
CA ALA A 25 29.70 17.16 -19.05
C ALA A 25 29.74 16.74 -17.57
N GLU A 26 28.90 17.37 -16.74
CA GLU A 26 28.76 17.06 -15.33
C GLU A 26 28.18 15.66 -15.09
N MET A 27 27.05 15.30 -15.73
CA MET A 27 26.43 13.98 -15.54
C MET A 27 27.33 12.86 -16.05
N MET A 28 28.01 13.08 -17.19
CA MET A 28 29.00 12.13 -17.69
C MET A 28 30.18 11.98 -16.72
N GLY A 29 30.63 13.07 -16.11
CA GLY A 29 31.66 13.05 -15.07
C GLY A 29 31.25 12.20 -13.85
N LEU A 30 30.00 12.32 -13.41
CA LEU A 30 29.45 11.52 -12.31
C LEU A 30 29.39 10.03 -12.65
N ILE A 31 28.93 9.67 -13.86
CA ILE A 31 28.89 8.27 -14.32
C ILE A 31 30.30 7.67 -14.39
N ILE A 32 31.27 8.42 -14.91
CA ILE A 32 32.66 7.97 -14.97
C ILE A 32 33.21 7.79 -13.56
N ASN A 33 33.01 8.75 -12.66
CA ASN A 33 33.48 8.64 -11.28
C ASN A 33 32.89 7.44 -10.55
N TYR A 34 31.59 7.17 -10.76
CA TYR A 34 30.94 5.98 -10.25
C TYR A 34 31.59 4.68 -10.76
N ALA A 35 31.99 4.63 -12.03
CA ALA A 35 32.67 3.46 -12.60
C ALA A 35 34.01 3.15 -11.92
N TYR A 36 34.70 4.16 -11.36
CA TYR A 36 35.97 3.98 -10.64
C TYR A 36 35.80 3.80 -9.14
N THR A 37 34.81 4.43 -8.52
CA THR A 37 34.68 4.49 -7.05
C THR A 37 33.55 3.63 -6.49
N GLY A 38 32.56 3.26 -7.32
CA GLY A 38 31.33 2.60 -6.88
C GLY A 38 30.36 3.52 -6.12
N THR A 39 30.62 4.83 -6.07
CA THR A 39 29.79 5.80 -5.34
C THR A 39 29.48 7.04 -6.18
N VAL A 40 28.31 7.64 -5.98
CA VAL A 40 27.90 8.86 -6.70
C VAL A 40 27.10 9.77 -5.76
N PRO A 41 27.40 11.09 -5.69
CA PRO A 41 26.59 12.04 -4.94
C PRO A 41 25.29 12.34 -5.68
N ILE A 42 24.15 12.06 -5.05
CA ILE A 42 22.81 12.32 -5.58
C ILE A 42 22.18 13.46 -4.77
N THR A 43 21.64 14.46 -5.47
CA THR A 43 20.97 15.64 -4.91
C THR A 43 19.65 15.90 -5.64
N GLU A 44 18.79 16.73 -5.06
CA GLU A 44 17.52 17.12 -5.68
C GLU A 44 17.73 17.81 -7.04
N ASP A 45 18.81 18.59 -7.19
CA ASP A 45 19.13 19.29 -8.43
C ASP A 45 19.65 18.36 -9.55
N ASN A 46 20.29 17.24 -9.19
CA ASN A 46 20.96 16.39 -10.17
C ASN A 46 20.23 15.09 -10.49
N VAL A 47 19.31 14.62 -9.62
CA VAL A 47 18.78 13.27 -9.68
C VAL A 47 18.05 12.95 -10.98
N GLU A 48 17.26 13.88 -11.52
CA GLU A 48 16.53 13.68 -12.78
C GLU A 48 17.48 13.56 -13.97
N SER A 49 18.43 14.50 -14.08
CA SER A 49 19.43 14.50 -15.16
C SER A 49 20.37 13.30 -15.06
N LEU A 50 20.71 12.89 -13.83
CA LEU A 50 21.56 11.74 -13.56
C LEU A 50 20.84 10.42 -13.84
N LEU A 51 19.55 10.28 -13.48
CA LEU A 51 18.75 9.11 -13.82
C LEU A 51 18.65 8.95 -15.34
N ALA A 52 18.30 10.03 -16.04
CA ALA A 52 18.20 10.04 -17.50
C ALA A 52 19.51 9.60 -18.18
N ALA A 53 20.63 10.16 -17.70
CA ALA A 53 21.95 9.78 -18.17
C ALA A 53 22.30 8.31 -17.84
N ALA A 54 22.05 7.87 -16.61
CA ALA A 54 22.36 6.51 -16.17
C ALA A 54 21.56 5.46 -16.95
N ASP A 55 20.28 5.71 -17.21
CA ASP A 55 19.41 4.87 -18.04
C ASP A 55 19.93 4.81 -19.49
N GLN A 56 20.28 5.96 -20.09
CA GLN A 56 20.85 6.03 -21.44
C GLN A 56 22.11 5.16 -21.61
N PHE A 57 22.98 5.11 -20.59
CA PHE A 57 24.20 4.29 -20.60
C PHE A 57 24.03 2.90 -20.00
N ASN A 58 22.81 2.55 -19.57
CA ASN A 58 22.47 1.30 -18.91
C ASN A 58 23.37 1.01 -17.69
N VAL A 59 23.51 2.00 -16.81
CA VAL A 59 24.27 1.95 -15.56
C VAL A 59 23.28 1.70 -14.40
N MET A 60 22.79 0.46 -14.33
CA MET A 60 21.70 0.07 -13.41
C MET A 60 21.97 0.34 -11.93
N GLY A 61 23.24 0.36 -11.51
CA GLY A 61 23.60 0.70 -10.13
C GLY A 61 23.25 2.15 -9.78
N ILE A 62 23.50 3.11 -10.69
CA ILE A 62 23.12 4.51 -10.49
C ILE A 62 21.60 4.65 -10.60
N VAL A 63 20.96 3.96 -11.56
CA VAL A 63 19.49 3.96 -11.70
C VAL A 63 18.83 3.53 -10.40
N SER A 64 19.28 2.43 -9.79
CA SER A 64 18.77 1.95 -8.50
C SER A 64 18.94 2.97 -7.38
N LEU A 65 20.11 3.61 -7.28
CA LEU A 65 20.38 4.62 -6.25
C LEU A 65 19.54 5.88 -6.43
N CYS A 66 19.34 6.33 -7.67
CA CYS A 66 18.46 7.45 -7.97
C CYS A 66 17.00 7.12 -7.66
N CYS A 67 16.53 5.90 -7.99
CA CYS A 67 15.19 5.45 -7.64
C CYS A 67 14.98 5.41 -6.12
N GLU A 68 15.93 4.86 -5.37
CA GLU A 68 15.87 4.84 -3.90
C GLU A 68 15.83 6.26 -3.30
N PHE A 69 16.66 7.17 -3.84
CA PHE A 69 16.66 8.57 -3.44
C PHE A 69 15.30 9.23 -3.68
N LEU A 70 14.73 9.09 -4.89
CA LEU A 70 13.41 9.65 -5.23
C LEU A 70 12.29 9.04 -4.38
N SER A 71 12.30 7.72 -4.17
CA SER A 71 11.32 7.04 -3.30
C SER A 71 11.38 7.55 -1.85
N SER A 72 12.57 7.85 -1.32
CA SER A 72 12.73 8.38 0.03
C SER A 72 12.28 9.85 0.19
N ARG A 73 12.05 10.55 -0.91
CA ARG A 73 11.73 11.99 -0.97
C ARG A 73 10.35 12.29 -1.56
N LEU A 74 9.51 11.27 -1.76
CA LEU A 74 8.13 11.47 -2.19
C LEU A 74 7.39 12.39 -1.19
N CYS A 75 6.79 13.44 -1.71
CA CYS A 75 5.94 14.38 -0.99
C CYS A 75 4.72 14.75 -1.83
N PHE A 76 3.80 15.57 -1.30
CA PHE A 76 2.56 15.90 -2.00
C PHE A 76 2.81 16.71 -3.27
N GLU A 77 3.90 17.47 -3.31
CA GLU A 77 4.23 18.40 -4.39
C GLU A 77 4.93 17.70 -5.56
N ASN A 78 5.72 16.64 -5.33
CA ASN A 78 6.57 16.02 -6.35
C ASN A 78 6.13 14.62 -6.81
N CYS A 79 5.14 14.00 -6.14
CA CYS A 79 4.82 12.60 -6.39
C CYS A 79 4.26 12.36 -7.80
N ILE A 80 3.51 13.33 -8.35
CA ILE A 80 2.94 13.24 -9.69
C ILE A 80 4.03 13.38 -10.76
N GLY A 81 4.95 14.32 -10.58
CA GLY A 81 6.11 14.54 -11.43
C GLY A 81 7.00 13.31 -11.46
N ILE A 82 7.34 12.75 -10.30
CA ILE A 82 8.11 11.50 -10.19
C ILE A 82 7.37 10.33 -10.85
N TRP A 83 6.06 10.22 -10.68
CA TRP A 83 5.26 9.17 -11.32
C TRP A 83 5.30 9.30 -12.85
N ARG A 84 5.08 10.50 -13.40
CA ARG A 84 5.16 10.76 -14.86
C ARG A 84 6.58 10.60 -15.39
N PHE A 85 7.59 10.92 -14.60
CA PHE A 85 8.99 10.74 -14.95
C PHE A 85 9.31 9.27 -15.25
N THR A 86 8.62 8.33 -14.58
CA THR A 86 8.77 6.89 -14.80
C THR A 86 8.12 6.36 -16.09
N ASP A 87 7.37 7.19 -16.83
CA ASP A 87 6.91 6.81 -18.19
C ASP A 87 8.05 6.92 -19.22
N TYR A 88 9.04 7.78 -18.96
CA TYR A 88 10.17 7.99 -19.86
C TYR A 88 11.32 7.01 -19.62
N TYR A 89 11.51 6.58 -18.36
CA TYR A 89 12.61 5.72 -17.95
C TYR A 89 12.09 4.45 -17.27
N HIS A 90 12.67 3.29 -17.57
CA HIS A 90 12.14 2.02 -17.11
C HIS A 90 12.49 1.75 -15.63
N CYS A 91 11.67 2.31 -14.73
CA CYS A 91 11.82 2.20 -13.27
C CYS A 91 10.52 1.69 -12.63
N PRO A 92 10.20 0.37 -12.72
CA PRO A 92 8.91 -0.18 -12.30
C PRO A 92 8.65 -0.03 -10.79
N ASP A 93 9.67 -0.20 -9.96
CA ASP A 93 9.53 -0.10 -8.50
C ASP A 93 9.25 1.34 -8.06
N LEU A 94 9.94 2.33 -8.66
CA LEU A 94 9.70 3.74 -8.41
C LEU A 94 8.30 4.16 -8.88
N ARG A 95 7.87 3.68 -10.05
CA ARG A 95 6.51 3.92 -10.58
C ARG A 95 5.45 3.38 -9.62
N ALA A 96 5.64 2.15 -9.13
CA ALA A 96 4.72 1.54 -8.19
C ALA A 96 4.68 2.33 -6.87
N ALA A 97 5.85 2.69 -6.32
CA ALA A 97 5.95 3.49 -5.10
C ALA A 97 5.25 4.86 -5.22
N ALA A 98 5.51 5.59 -6.32
CA ALA A 98 4.88 6.89 -6.57
C ALA A 98 3.36 6.78 -6.77
N CYS A 99 2.91 5.75 -7.50
CA CYS A 99 1.47 5.48 -7.67
C CYS A 99 0.79 5.17 -6.34
N VAL A 100 1.36 4.29 -5.52
CA VAL A 100 0.83 3.97 -4.18
C VAL A 100 0.78 5.21 -3.30
N TYR A 101 1.81 6.06 -3.35
CA TYR A 101 1.85 7.32 -2.61
C TYR A 101 0.71 8.27 -3.03
N ILE A 102 0.49 8.45 -4.33
CA ILE A 102 -0.62 9.26 -4.86
C ILE A 102 -1.96 8.70 -4.40
N LEU A 103 -2.15 7.38 -4.45
CA LEU A 103 -3.40 6.75 -4.04
C LEU A 103 -3.66 6.90 -2.54
N HIS A 104 -2.64 6.76 -1.71
CA HIS A 104 -2.76 6.89 -0.24
C HIS A 104 -3.02 8.32 0.23
N HIS A 105 -2.47 9.32 -0.47
CA HIS A 105 -2.54 10.73 -0.11
C HIS A 105 -3.36 11.57 -1.11
N PHE A 106 -4.32 10.94 -1.79
CA PHE A 106 -5.02 11.57 -2.91
C PHE A 106 -5.73 12.88 -2.52
N GLU A 107 -6.38 12.93 -1.35
CA GLU A 107 -7.07 14.15 -0.89
C GLU A 107 -6.09 15.32 -0.77
N GLU A 108 -4.95 15.12 -0.09
CA GLU A 108 -3.92 16.14 0.08
C GLU A 108 -3.24 16.50 -1.25
N VAL A 109 -2.88 15.51 -2.06
CA VAL A 109 -2.23 15.71 -3.37
C VAL A 109 -3.13 16.52 -4.31
N SER A 110 -4.43 16.21 -4.37
CA SER A 110 -5.39 16.92 -5.23
C SER A 110 -5.58 18.40 -4.87
N GLN A 111 -5.28 18.77 -3.61
CA GLN A 111 -5.44 20.13 -3.09
C GLN A 111 -4.15 20.94 -3.17
N VAL A 112 -3.01 20.32 -2.87
CA VAL A 112 -1.71 20.98 -2.69
C VAL A 112 -0.87 20.96 -3.98
N SER A 113 -0.90 19.86 -4.74
CA SER A 113 -0.05 19.70 -5.91
C SER A 113 -0.57 20.51 -7.09
N GLU A 114 0.24 21.43 -7.62
CA GLU A 114 -0.06 22.10 -8.89
C GLU A 114 0.07 21.13 -10.08
N GLU A 115 0.96 20.13 -9.98
CA GLU A 115 1.15 19.09 -11.01
C GLU A 115 -0.11 18.24 -11.22
N PHE A 116 -0.99 18.17 -10.22
CA PHE A 116 -2.31 17.55 -10.36
C PHE A 116 -3.14 18.20 -11.47
N LEU A 117 -3.03 19.53 -11.62
CA LEU A 117 -3.75 20.27 -12.65
C LEU A 117 -3.18 20.01 -14.05
N ASP A 118 -1.96 19.51 -14.15
CA ASP A 118 -1.28 19.17 -15.42
C ASP A 118 -1.51 17.73 -15.88
N LEU A 119 -2.20 16.91 -15.08
CA LEU A 119 -2.55 15.54 -15.45
C LEU A 119 -3.37 15.49 -16.75
N SER A 120 -3.15 14.44 -17.55
CA SER A 120 -4.02 14.14 -18.68
C SER A 120 -5.37 13.59 -18.19
N ALA A 121 -6.40 13.63 -19.04
CA ALA A 121 -7.69 13.04 -18.70
C ALA A 121 -7.60 11.52 -18.48
N GLU A 122 -6.69 10.86 -19.18
CA GLU A 122 -6.44 9.42 -19.08
C GLU A 122 -5.76 9.07 -17.75
N ASP A 123 -4.75 9.84 -17.35
CA ASP A 123 -4.04 9.64 -16.09
C ASP A 123 -4.96 9.90 -14.89
N LEU A 124 -5.73 10.99 -14.93
CA LEU A 124 -6.69 11.28 -13.87
C LEU A 124 -7.75 10.18 -13.77
N ALA A 125 -8.29 9.72 -14.91
CA ALA A 125 -9.23 8.60 -14.94
C ALA A 125 -8.60 7.32 -14.36
N HIS A 126 -7.33 7.06 -14.68
CA HIS A 126 -6.58 5.90 -14.20
C HIS A 126 -6.34 5.93 -12.69
N ILE A 127 -6.15 7.12 -12.11
CA ILE A 127 -5.98 7.28 -10.66
C ILE A 127 -7.33 7.09 -9.97
N ILE A 128 -8.38 7.80 -10.40
CA ILE A 128 -9.67 7.81 -9.70
C ILE A 128 -10.47 6.51 -9.86
N GLU A 129 -10.16 5.67 -10.85
CA GLU A 129 -10.81 4.37 -11.02
C GLU A 129 -10.31 3.30 -10.04
N LYS A 130 -9.14 3.49 -9.42
CA LYS A 130 -8.49 2.47 -8.58
C LYS A 130 -9.26 2.18 -7.31
N ASP A 131 -9.47 0.91 -7.00
CA ASP A 131 -10.17 0.52 -5.77
C ASP A 131 -9.40 0.94 -4.52
N GLU A 132 -8.08 1.03 -4.64
CA GLU A 132 -7.10 1.40 -3.61
C GLU A 132 -7.00 2.91 -3.35
N LEU A 133 -7.73 3.74 -4.11
CA LEU A 133 -7.75 5.19 -3.91
C LEU A 133 -8.27 5.52 -2.50
N ASN A 134 -7.41 6.11 -1.66
CA ASN A 134 -7.73 6.41 -0.28
C ASN A 134 -8.43 7.77 -0.16
N VAL A 135 -9.75 7.72 -0.11
CA VAL A 135 -10.62 8.88 0.15
C VAL A 135 -11.63 8.59 1.24
N ARG A 136 -11.78 9.49 2.21
CA ARG A 136 -12.76 9.38 3.28
C ARG A 136 -14.18 9.33 2.72
N ARG A 137 -14.44 10.15 1.69
CA ARG A 137 -15.74 10.21 1.00
C ARG A 137 -15.56 10.48 -0.50
N GLU A 138 -16.49 9.99 -1.32
CA GLU A 138 -16.42 10.13 -2.78
C GLU A 138 -16.65 11.57 -3.27
N GLU A 139 -17.22 12.43 -2.42
CA GLU A 139 -17.33 13.87 -2.65
C GLU A 139 -15.95 14.49 -2.97
N ALA A 140 -14.89 14.07 -2.27
CA ALA A 140 -13.54 14.57 -2.49
C ALA A 140 -13.02 14.25 -3.92
N VAL A 141 -13.38 13.07 -4.45
CA VAL A 141 -13.01 12.67 -5.82
C VAL A 141 -13.75 13.54 -6.84
N PHE A 142 -15.05 13.77 -6.63
CA PHE A 142 -15.84 14.65 -7.48
C PHE A 142 -15.29 16.09 -7.46
N GLU A 143 -14.96 16.63 -6.29
CA GLU A 143 -14.39 17.96 -6.13
C GLU A 143 -13.03 18.09 -6.82
N ALA A 144 -12.17 17.06 -6.74
CA ALA A 144 -10.91 17.00 -7.45
C ALA A 144 -11.10 17.03 -8.98
N VAL A 145 -12.08 16.28 -9.51
CA VAL A 145 -12.43 16.31 -10.95
C VAL A 145 -12.92 17.70 -11.36
N VAL A 146 -13.78 18.33 -10.57
CA VAL A 146 -14.27 19.70 -10.86
C VAL A 146 -13.12 20.70 -10.85
N ARG A 147 -12.21 20.64 -9.87
CA ARG A 147 -11.01 21.48 -9.80
C ARG A 147 -10.13 21.31 -11.05
N TRP A 148 -9.89 20.08 -11.48
CA TRP A 148 -9.11 19.78 -12.68
C TRP A 148 -9.77 20.34 -13.95
N ILE A 149 -11.09 20.23 -14.10
CA ILE A 149 -11.82 20.81 -15.25
C ILE A 149 -11.79 22.34 -15.20
N ALA A 150 -11.95 22.94 -14.02
CA ALA A 150 -11.98 24.39 -13.82
C ALA A 150 -10.67 25.08 -14.25
N HIS A 151 -9.54 24.36 -14.21
CA HIS A 151 -8.25 24.88 -14.68
C HIS A 151 -8.18 25.10 -16.20
N ASN A 152 -8.88 24.30 -17.01
CA ASN A 152 -9.00 24.53 -18.46
C ASN A 152 -10.39 24.11 -19.00
N PRO A 153 -11.44 24.91 -18.72
CA PRO A 153 -12.82 24.48 -18.99
C PRO A 153 -13.09 24.25 -20.48
N GLN A 154 -12.43 24.99 -21.37
CA GLN A 154 -12.68 24.92 -22.81
C GLN A 154 -12.35 23.54 -23.38
N ASN A 155 -11.21 22.97 -22.98
CA ASN A 155 -10.76 21.66 -23.48
C ASN A 155 -11.19 20.51 -22.57
N ARG A 156 -11.43 20.78 -21.28
CA ARG A 156 -11.66 19.71 -20.29
C ARG A 156 -13.12 19.36 -20.05
N ARG A 157 -14.06 20.26 -20.35
CA ARG A 157 -15.50 20.01 -20.19
C ARG A 157 -15.98 18.75 -20.92
N GLN A 158 -15.36 18.38 -22.05
CA GLN A 158 -15.72 17.18 -22.81
C GLN A 158 -15.44 15.86 -22.05
N HIS A 159 -14.50 15.87 -21.09
CA HIS A 159 -14.09 14.66 -20.37
C HIS A 159 -14.95 14.36 -19.14
N ILE A 160 -15.88 15.25 -18.75
CA ILE A 160 -16.74 15.04 -17.58
C ILE A 160 -17.49 13.69 -17.61
N PRO A 161 -18.07 13.20 -18.72
CA PRO A 161 -18.82 11.95 -18.69
C PRO A 161 -17.90 10.76 -18.40
N CYS A 162 -16.68 10.79 -18.94
CA CYS A 162 -15.68 9.74 -18.72
C CYS A 162 -15.21 9.73 -17.26
N LEU A 163 -14.81 10.89 -16.73
CA LEU A 163 -14.31 11.02 -15.35
C LEU A 163 -15.41 10.72 -14.32
N LEU A 164 -16.63 11.22 -14.54
CA LEU A 164 -17.76 11.00 -13.65
C LEU A 164 -18.15 9.52 -13.58
N GLY A 165 -17.99 8.77 -14.68
CA GLY A 165 -18.17 7.32 -14.70
C GLY A 165 -17.14 6.53 -13.89
N LYS A 166 -16.03 7.16 -13.47
CA LYS A 166 -15.01 6.58 -12.58
C LYS A 166 -15.18 7.00 -11.11
N VAL A 167 -16.04 7.99 -10.84
CA VAL A 167 -16.45 8.37 -9.49
C VAL A 167 -17.57 7.42 -9.03
N ARG A 168 -17.56 7.01 -7.77
CA ARG A 168 -18.53 6.03 -7.27
C ARG A 168 -19.80 6.71 -6.82
N LEU A 169 -20.55 7.17 -7.83
CA LEU A 169 -21.66 8.08 -7.65
C LEU A 169 -22.72 7.61 -6.65
N ALA A 170 -22.93 6.30 -6.56
CA ALA A 170 -23.93 5.73 -5.68
C ALA A 170 -23.52 5.70 -4.20
N LEU A 171 -22.25 6.02 -3.89
CA LEU A 171 -21.72 6.11 -2.53
C LEU A 171 -21.62 7.54 -2.00
N LEU A 172 -21.98 8.56 -2.79
CA LEU A 172 -22.11 9.93 -2.30
C LEU A 172 -23.34 10.07 -1.40
N GLN A 173 -23.31 11.04 -0.50
CA GLN A 173 -24.52 11.41 0.25
C GLN A 173 -25.62 11.92 -0.68
N SER A 174 -26.85 11.44 -0.49
CA SER A 174 -27.99 11.75 -1.37
C SER A 174 -28.21 13.26 -1.57
N ASP A 175 -28.10 14.04 -0.49
CA ASP A 175 -28.25 15.50 -0.55
C ASP A 175 -27.12 16.15 -1.36
N TYR A 176 -25.89 15.68 -1.21
CA TYR A 176 -24.76 16.18 -1.99
C TYR A 176 -24.90 15.81 -3.47
N PHE A 177 -25.27 14.56 -3.78
CA PHE A 177 -25.47 14.11 -5.15
C PHE A 177 -26.53 14.96 -5.88
N MET A 178 -27.65 15.23 -5.23
CA MET A 178 -28.75 16.00 -5.83
C MET A 178 -28.40 17.48 -6.03
N ASN A 179 -27.74 18.10 -5.04
CA ASN A 179 -27.49 19.54 -5.06
C ASN A 179 -26.19 19.91 -5.81
N ASN A 180 -25.12 19.12 -5.65
CA ASN A 180 -23.79 19.46 -6.14
C ASN A 180 -23.40 18.70 -7.42
N VAL A 181 -23.79 17.43 -7.57
CA VAL A 181 -23.43 16.65 -8.77
C VAL A 181 -24.44 16.86 -9.89
N LYS A 182 -25.71 16.51 -9.65
CA LYS A 182 -26.79 16.61 -10.65
C LYS A 182 -27.03 18.07 -11.07
N GLY A 183 -26.91 19.00 -10.13
CA GLY A 183 -27.09 20.44 -10.37
C GLY A 183 -25.89 21.17 -10.98
N HIS A 184 -24.72 20.51 -11.07
CA HIS A 184 -23.49 21.17 -11.50
C HIS A 184 -23.58 21.70 -12.95
N GLU A 185 -22.96 22.85 -13.23
CA GLU A 185 -22.95 23.47 -14.57
C GLU A 185 -22.43 22.49 -15.65
N TYR A 186 -21.43 21.67 -15.30
CA TYR A 186 -20.81 20.73 -16.23
C TYR A 186 -21.65 19.46 -16.49
N VAL A 187 -22.63 19.18 -15.63
CA VAL A 187 -23.38 17.92 -15.65
C VAL A 187 -24.81 18.13 -16.13
N LYS A 188 -25.51 19.17 -15.64
CA LYS A 188 -26.96 19.36 -15.81
C LYS A 188 -27.43 19.38 -17.28
N ASP A 189 -26.62 19.96 -18.17
CA ASP A 189 -26.96 20.14 -19.59
C ASP A 189 -26.27 19.09 -20.50
N ASN A 190 -25.45 18.20 -19.93
CA ASN A 190 -24.67 17.22 -20.69
C ASN A 190 -25.46 15.94 -20.94
N VAL A 191 -25.79 15.66 -22.22
CA VAL A 191 -26.58 14.48 -22.62
C VAL A 191 -25.88 13.18 -22.25
N ASN A 192 -24.56 13.10 -22.39
CA ASN A 192 -23.79 11.88 -22.12
C ASN A 192 -23.71 11.56 -20.62
N CYS A 193 -23.98 12.54 -19.75
CA CYS A 193 -24.05 12.30 -18.30
C CYS A 193 -25.43 11.78 -17.85
N LYS A 194 -26.49 11.93 -18.66
CA LYS A 194 -27.86 11.57 -18.25
C LYS A 194 -27.98 10.09 -17.88
N ASP A 195 -27.41 9.20 -18.70
CA ASP A 195 -27.47 7.76 -18.46
C ASP A 195 -26.70 7.37 -17.19
N LEU A 196 -25.55 8.01 -16.93
CA LEU A 196 -24.78 7.80 -15.70
C LEU A 196 -25.54 8.26 -14.45
N ILE A 197 -26.20 9.43 -14.51
CA ILE A 197 -27.00 9.95 -13.39
C ILE A 197 -28.21 9.06 -13.14
N ILE A 198 -28.89 8.57 -14.18
CA ILE A 198 -30.03 7.65 -14.04
C ILE A 198 -29.57 6.33 -13.44
N SER A 199 -28.47 5.76 -13.92
CA SER A 199 -27.87 4.55 -13.37
C SER A 199 -27.50 4.72 -11.90
N ALA A 200 -26.82 5.82 -11.54
CA ALA A 200 -26.47 6.13 -10.15
C ALA A 200 -27.71 6.26 -9.25
N LEU A 201 -28.76 6.97 -9.69
CA LEU A 201 -30.01 7.10 -8.92
C LEU A 201 -30.70 5.76 -8.69
N SER A 202 -30.73 4.90 -9.70
CA SER A 202 -31.27 3.54 -9.58
C SER A 202 -30.50 2.73 -8.53
N GLU A 203 -29.17 2.81 -8.55
CA GLU A 203 -28.33 2.10 -7.58
C GLU A 203 -28.47 2.66 -6.15
N ILE A 204 -28.54 3.98 -5.99
CA ILE A 204 -28.80 4.63 -4.68
C ILE A 204 -30.13 4.13 -4.09
N TYR A 205 -31.18 4.05 -4.92
CA TYR A 205 -32.49 3.54 -4.48
C TYR A 205 -32.41 2.06 -4.06
N ASN A 206 -31.72 1.23 -4.84
CA ASN A 206 -31.54 -0.19 -4.56
C ASN A 206 -30.78 -0.43 -3.25
N LEU A 207 -29.68 0.31 -3.02
CA LEU A 207 -28.89 0.24 -1.79
C LEU A 207 -29.73 0.59 -0.55
N ASN A 208 -30.60 1.59 -0.66
CA ASN A 208 -31.48 2.01 0.44
C ASN A 208 -32.63 1.03 0.71
N SER A 209 -33.13 0.34 -0.32
CA SER A 209 -34.30 -0.53 -0.21
C SER A 209 -33.97 -1.97 0.17
N TYR A 210 -32.84 -2.52 -0.28
CA TYR A 210 -32.51 -3.94 -0.13
C TYR A 210 -31.27 -4.22 0.72
N GLY A 211 -30.58 -3.18 1.22
CA GLY A 211 -29.30 -3.33 1.91
C GLY A 211 -28.18 -3.80 0.98
N GLN A 212 -26.95 -3.94 1.51
CA GLN A 212 -25.80 -4.42 0.76
C GLN A 212 -25.95 -5.92 0.42
N ASN A 213 -26.70 -6.26 -0.63
CA ASN A 213 -26.74 -7.62 -1.16
C ASN A 213 -25.48 -7.94 -1.97
N SER A 214 -25.11 -9.23 -2.01
CA SER A 214 -23.85 -9.79 -2.53
C SER A 214 -23.54 -9.51 -4.02
N SER A 215 -24.46 -8.94 -4.79
CA SER A 215 -24.26 -8.51 -6.18
C SER A 215 -23.58 -7.13 -6.33
N VAL A 216 -23.37 -6.40 -5.23
CA VAL A 216 -22.75 -5.05 -5.21
C VAL A 216 -21.27 -5.04 -5.65
N ASN A 217 -20.60 -6.19 -5.68
CA ASN A 217 -19.17 -6.25 -5.98
C ASN A 217 -18.80 -6.15 -7.47
N THR A 218 -19.77 -6.22 -8.40
CA THR A 218 -19.47 -6.17 -9.85
C THR A 218 -19.65 -4.78 -10.46
N ASN A 219 -20.48 -3.90 -9.87
CA ASN A 219 -20.72 -2.56 -10.39
C ASN A 219 -19.70 -1.57 -9.79
N PRO A 220 -18.84 -0.92 -10.61
CA PRO A 220 -17.88 0.06 -10.12
C PRO A 220 -18.52 1.25 -9.38
N LEU A 221 -19.79 1.59 -9.68
CA LEU A 221 -20.48 2.72 -9.07
C LEU A 221 -20.86 2.50 -7.60
N THR A 222 -21.00 1.24 -7.17
CA THR A 222 -21.50 0.86 -5.83
C THR A 222 -20.46 0.15 -4.96
N ARG A 223 -19.34 -0.26 -5.55
CA ARG A 223 -18.27 -0.97 -4.83
C ARG A 223 -17.46 -0.01 -3.93
N PRO A 224 -17.36 -0.23 -2.60
CA PRO A 224 -16.58 0.63 -1.70
C PRO A 224 -15.05 0.58 -1.93
N ARG A 225 -14.31 1.60 -1.44
CA ARG A 225 -12.84 1.72 -1.67
C ARG A 225 -12.17 0.76 -0.70
N LEU A 226 -11.06 0.16 -1.12
CA LEU A 226 -10.26 -0.68 -0.26
C LEU A 226 -9.50 0.22 0.72
N PRO A 227 -9.63 0.01 2.04
CA PRO A 227 -8.82 0.75 2.99
C PRO A 227 -7.35 0.32 2.84
N TYR A 228 -6.45 1.30 2.81
CA TYR A 228 -5.02 1.03 2.67
C TYR A 228 -4.39 0.43 3.94
N ALA A 229 -5.07 0.57 5.08
CA ALA A 229 -4.71 -0.05 6.35
C ALA A 229 -5.97 -0.62 7.03
N ILE A 230 -5.86 -1.82 7.56
CA ILE A 230 -6.90 -2.48 8.37
C ILE A 230 -6.25 -2.97 9.64
N LEU A 231 -6.88 -2.70 10.77
CA LEU A 231 -6.49 -3.30 12.04
C LEU A 231 -7.36 -4.55 12.29
N PHE A 232 -6.71 -5.65 12.65
CA PHE A 232 -7.38 -6.88 13.06
C PHE A 232 -7.34 -7.02 14.59
N ALA A 233 -8.51 -7.25 15.19
CA ALA A 233 -8.65 -7.73 16.56
C ALA A 233 -9.15 -9.17 16.48
N ILE A 234 -8.34 -10.13 16.94
CA ILE A 234 -8.61 -11.56 16.83
C ILE A 234 -8.70 -12.13 18.24
N GLY A 235 -9.73 -12.95 18.50
CA GLY A 235 -9.93 -13.66 19.74
C GLY A 235 -10.08 -12.75 20.96
N GLY A 236 -9.56 -13.20 22.11
CA GLY A 236 -9.63 -12.49 23.38
C GLY A 236 -10.56 -13.16 24.38
N TRP A 237 -10.92 -12.44 25.45
CA TRP A 237 -11.76 -12.94 26.54
C TRP A 237 -13.03 -12.09 26.67
N SER A 238 -14.20 -12.72 26.53
CA SER A 238 -15.51 -12.05 26.61
C SER A 238 -16.55 -12.98 27.22
N GLY A 239 -17.51 -12.43 27.97
CA GLY A 239 -18.63 -13.20 28.50
C GLY A 239 -18.25 -14.36 29.44
N GLY A 240 -17.04 -14.35 30.01
CA GLY A 240 -16.56 -15.40 30.91
C GLY A 240 -15.74 -16.51 30.24
N GLY A 241 -15.42 -16.41 28.94
CA GLY A 241 -14.57 -17.37 28.24
C GLY A 241 -13.76 -16.75 27.11
N ALA A 242 -12.92 -17.58 26.48
CA ALA A 242 -12.23 -17.19 25.26
C ALA A 242 -13.24 -17.02 24.10
N THR A 243 -12.94 -16.13 23.16
CA THR A 243 -13.72 -15.92 21.94
C THR A 243 -12.90 -16.26 20.69
N SER A 244 -13.59 -16.63 19.60
CA SER A 244 -13.03 -16.79 18.24
C SER A 244 -13.40 -15.61 17.33
N ALA A 245 -14.01 -14.56 17.89
CA ALA A 245 -14.42 -13.39 17.15
C ALA A 245 -13.24 -12.72 16.47
N ILE A 246 -13.47 -12.24 15.25
CA ILE A 246 -12.55 -11.36 14.56
C ILE A 246 -13.29 -10.10 14.17
N GLU A 247 -12.71 -8.97 14.58
CA GLU A 247 -13.17 -7.65 14.22
C GLU A 247 -12.09 -6.96 13.41
N THR A 248 -12.51 -6.21 12.41
CA THR A 248 -11.63 -5.36 11.61
C THR A 248 -12.01 -3.91 11.84
N TYR A 249 -11.02 -3.05 12.00
CA TYR A 249 -11.23 -1.61 12.08
C TYR A 249 -10.78 -0.96 10.77
N ASP A 250 -11.72 -0.29 10.12
CA ASP A 250 -11.45 0.57 8.96
C ASP A 250 -11.25 2.00 9.47
N SER A 251 -9.99 2.46 9.46
CA SER A 251 -9.62 3.81 9.91
C SER A 251 -10.19 4.93 9.05
N ARG A 252 -10.61 4.65 7.82
CA ARG A 252 -11.20 5.62 6.90
C ARG A 252 -12.64 5.96 7.28
N THR A 253 -13.39 4.94 7.71
CA THR A 253 -14.79 5.10 8.13
C THR A 253 -14.97 5.21 9.64
N ASP A 254 -13.88 5.02 10.40
CA ASP A 254 -13.86 4.99 11.87
C ASP A 254 -14.88 3.99 12.43
N LYS A 255 -14.85 2.77 11.89
CA LYS A 255 -15.81 1.72 12.23
C LYS A 255 -15.14 0.38 12.43
N TRP A 256 -15.61 -0.31 13.46
CA TRP A 256 -15.39 -1.73 13.66
C TRP A 256 -16.41 -2.54 12.84
N LEU A 257 -15.92 -3.54 12.14
CA LEU A 257 -16.68 -4.46 11.30
C LEU A 257 -16.43 -5.88 11.78
N ASN A 258 -17.51 -6.56 12.16
CA ASN A 258 -17.48 -7.99 12.41
C ASN A 258 -17.28 -8.72 11.08
N ILE A 259 -16.25 -9.55 11.00
CA ILE A 259 -15.99 -10.38 9.82
C ILE A 259 -16.42 -11.83 10.10
N PRO A 260 -17.16 -12.47 9.19
CA PRO A 260 -17.72 -13.81 9.40
C PRO A 260 -16.68 -14.92 9.20
N TRP A 261 -15.38 -14.60 9.19
CA TRP A 261 -14.32 -15.57 8.97
C TRP A 261 -13.96 -16.19 10.32
N GLU A 262 -14.68 -17.25 10.68
CA GLU A 262 -14.52 -17.85 11.99
C GLU A 262 -13.16 -18.53 12.12
N GLN A 263 -12.43 -18.16 13.17
CA GLN A 263 -11.36 -18.99 13.69
C GLN A 263 -11.99 -20.28 14.24
N GLU A 264 -11.48 -21.44 13.84
CA GLU A 264 -12.05 -22.76 14.23
C GLU A 264 -12.16 -22.98 15.75
N SER A 265 -11.44 -22.20 16.58
CA SER A 265 -11.44 -22.38 18.04
C SER A 265 -11.22 -21.05 18.76
N PRO A 266 -11.94 -20.78 19.86
CA PRO A 266 -11.72 -19.61 20.70
C PRO A 266 -10.33 -19.58 21.33
N VAL A 267 -9.71 -18.39 21.42
CA VAL A 267 -8.40 -18.24 22.05
C VAL A 267 -8.23 -16.86 22.68
N ALA A 268 -7.79 -16.83 23.93
CA ALA A 268 -7.40 -15.63 24.65
C ALA A 268 -5.90 -15.61 24.92
N TYR A 269 -5.36 -14.43 25.25
CA TYR A 269 -3.98 -14.26 25.73
C TYR A 269 -2.89 -14.80 24.79
N HIS A 270 -3.17 -14.89 23.50
CA HIS A 270 -2.19 -15.22 22.48
C HIS A 270 -1.37 -13.99 22.10
N GLY A 271 -0.26 -14.20 21.42
CA GLY A 271 0.45 -13.12 20.71
C GLY A 271 0.03 -13.07 19.25
N SER A 272 0.07 -11.89 18.66
CA SER A 272 -0.29 -11.67 17.26
C SER A 272 0.85 -10.99 16.49
N ALA A 273 1.05 -11.38 15.24
CA ALA A 273 2.06 -10.78 14.37
C ALA A 273 1.60 -10.76 12.91
N TYR A 274 2.00 -9.74 12.14
CA TYR A 274 1.84 -9.72 10.69
C TYR A 274 3.19 -9.92 10.02
N LEU A 275 3.30 -10.89 9.11
CA LEU A 275 4.53 -11.18 8.40
C LEU A 275 4.24 -11.82 7.03
N LYS A 276 4.87 -11.29 5.98
CA LYS A 276 4.80 -11.79 4.60
C LYS A 276 3.35 -12.04 4.14
N GLY A 277 2.45 -11.06 4.34
CA GLY A 277 1.06 -11.14 3.89
C GLY A 277 0.10 -11.87 4.84
N HIS A 278 0.59 -12.49 5.92
CA HIS A 278 -0.23 -13.33 6.79
C HIS A 278 -0.28 -12.79 8.22
N VAL A 279 -1.42 -13.00 8.90
CA VAL A 279 -1.57 -12.72 10.33
C VAL A 279 -1.36 -14.01 11.12
N TYR A 280 -0.47 -14.01 12.10
CA TYR A 280 -0.15 -15.14 12.96
C TYR A 280 -0.80 -14.96 14.33
N VAL A 281 -1.41 -16.01 14.83
CA VAL A 281 -1.92 -16.17 16.20
C VAL A 281 -1.08 -17.23 16.88
N ILE A 282 -0.38 -16.85 17.95
CA ILE A 282 0.71 -17.62 18.55
C ILE A 282 0.37 -17.94 20.01
N GLY A 283 0.19 -19.23 20.30
CA GLY A 283 -0.12 -19.73 21.63
C GLY A 283 -1.53 -19.33 22.09
N GLY A 284 -1.66 -19.04 23.38
CA GLY A 284 -2.90 -18.63 24.03
C GLY A 284 -3.52 -19.70 24.93
N PHE A 285 -4.77 -19.45 25.32
CA PHE A 285 -5.55 -20.23 26.27
C PHE A 285 -7.04 -20.18 25.88
N ASP A 286 -7.73 -21.33 25.88
CA ASP A 286 -9.17 -21.40 25.53
C ASP A 286 -10.12 -21.37 26.74
N GLY A 287 -9.58 -21.34 27.96
CA GLY A 287 -10.36 -21.53 29.20
C GLY A 287 -10.07 -22.86 29.90
N THR A 288 -9.47 -23.82 29.19
CA THR A 288 -9.13 -25.15 29.68
C THR A 288 -7.63 -25.45 29.51
N ASP A 289 -7.12 -25.28 28.29
CA ASP A 289 -5.78 -25.70 27.89
C ASP A 289 -4.90 -24.53 27.44
N TYR A 290 -3.60 -24.67 27.73
CA TYR A 290 -2.55 -23.74 27.29
C TYR A 290 -1.89 -24.27 26.02
N PHE A 291 -1.75 -23.41 25.01
CA PHE A 291 -1.33 -23.84 23.68
C PHE A 291 0.11 -23.47 23.34
N ASN A 292 0.76 -24.36 22.58
CA ASN A 292 1.96 -24.07 21.78
C ASN A 292 1.63 -23.96 20.28
N ILE A 293 0.34 -24.04 19.93
CA ILE A 293 -0.12 -24.02 18.54
C ILE A 293 0.05 -22.62 17.95
N VAL A 294 0.38 -22.58 16.67
CA VAL A 294 0.47 -21.35 15.88
C VAL A 294 -0.39 -21.50 14.65
N LYS A 295 -1.31 -20.55 14.45
CA LYS A 295 -2.16 -20.49 13.27
C LYS A 295 -1.81 -19.24 12.48
N ARG A 296 -1.71 -19.34 11.16
CA ARG A 296 -1.65 -18.18 10.27
C ARG A 296 -2.94 -18.04 9.48
N PHE A 297 -3.33 -16.80 9.26
CA PHE A 297 -4.49 -16.39 8.49
C PHE A 297 -4.01 -15.69 7.22
N ASP A 298 -4.52 -16.14 6.07
CA ASP A 298 -4.40 -15.43 4.80
C ASP A 298 -5.63 -14.51 4.65
N PRO A 299 -5.47 -13.17 4.75
CA PRO A 299 -6.60 -12.24 4.62
C PRO A 299 -7.17 -12.14 3.20
N LEU A 300 -6.42 -12.55 2.18
CA LEU A 300 -6.87 -12.55 0.78
C LEU A 300 -7.72 -13.80 0.51
N GLN A 301 -7.22 -14.97 0.90
CA GLN A 301 -7.94 -16.24 0.74
C GLN A 301 -9.00 -16.47 1.81
N LYS A 302 -8.92 -15.76 2.93
CA LYS A 302 -9.80 -15.89 4.11
C LYS A 302 -9.72 -17.28 4.71
N THR A 303 -8.53 -17.86 4.73
CA THR A 303 -8.27 -19.23 5.19
C THR A 303 -7.29 -19.23 6.35
N TRP A 304 -7.52 -20.15 7.29
CA TRP A 304 -6.63 -20.43 8.39
C TRP A 304 -5.79 -21.67 8.09
N GLN A 305 -4.52 -21.63 8.47
CA GLN A 305 -3.62 -22.77 8.38
C GLN A 305 -2.80 -22.89 9.67
N GLN A 306 -2.77 -24.08 10.25
CA GLN A 306 -1.82 -24.38 11.32
C GLN A 306 -0.40 -24.51 10.74
N VAL A 307 0.55 -23.81 11.35
CA VAL A 307 1.98 -23.91 11.02
C VAL A 307 2.70 -24.68 12.13
N ALA A 308 4.03 -24.82 12.04
CA ALA A 308 4.78 -25.53 13.07
C ALA A 308 4.50 -24.95 14.47
N PRO A 309 4.24 -25.80 15.47
CA PRO A 309 3.99 -25.33 16.83
C PRO A 309 5.31 -24.90 17.49
N MET A 310 5.20 -24.03 18.50
CA MET A 310 6.32 -23.69 19.39
C MET A 310 6.77 -24.92 20.20
N HIS A 311 8.00 -24.90 20.71
CA HIS A 311 8.48 -25.94 21.63
C HIS A 311 7.78 -25.82 22.99
N SER A 312 7.57 -24.60 23.48
CA SER A 312 6.89 -24.34 24.75
C SER A 312 5.45 -23.88 24.52
N ARG A 313 4.54 -24.28 25.41
CA ARG A 313 3.19 -23.69 25.51
C ARG A 313 3.31 -22.29 26.08
N ARG A 314 2.58 -21.30 25.53
CA ARG A 314 2.66 -19.90 25.98
C ARG A 314 1.30 -19.22 25.87
N CYS A 315 0.74 -18.79 27.00
CA CYS A 315 -0.22 -17.69 27.04
C CYS A 315 0.44 -16.45 27.67
N TYR A 316 -0.15 -15.26 27.47
CA TYR A 316 0.44 -13.97 27.84
C TYR A 316 1.84 -13.77 27.24
N VAL A 317 2.02 -14.27 26.01
CA VAL A 317 3.30 -14.31 25.30
C VAL A 317 3.63 -12.96 24.68
N SER A 318 4.89 -12.53 24.75
CA SER A 318 5.38 -11.37 24.02
C SER A 318 5.83 -11.80 22.63
N VAL A 319 5.29 -11.15 21.59
CA VAL A 319 5.59 -11.47 20.19
C VAL A 319 6.05 -10.23 19.44
N THR A 320 7.04 -10.38 18.57
CA THR A 320 7.50 -9.31 17.68
C THR A 320 8.10 -9.90 16.39
N VAL A 321 8.29 -9.07 15.37
CA VAL A 321 8.82 -9.48 14.06
C VAL A 321 10.08 -8.69 13.76
N VAL A 322 11.23 -9.35 13.64
CA VAL A 322 12.52 -8.73 13.26
C VAL A 322 13.18 -9.57 12.17
N ASP A 323 13.75 -8.90 11.16
CA ASP A 323 14.50 -9.52 10.07
C ASP A 323 13.76 -10.68 9.38
N ASN A 324 12.45 -10.51 9.15
CA ASN A 324 11.55 -11.52 8.58
C ASN A 324 11.35 -12.80 9.42
N PHE A 325 11.68 -12.76 10.71
CA PHE A 325 11.41 -13.82 11.67
C PHE A 325 10.40 -13.37 12.72
N ILE A 326 9.63 -14.31 13.27
CA ILE A 326 8.76 -14.04 14.42
C ILE A 326 9.45 -14.53 15.69
N TYR A 327 9.47 -13.72 16.72
CA TYR A 327 10.03 -14.08 18.02
C TYR A 327 8.91 -14.20 19.04
N ALA A 328 8.90 -15.29 19.81
CA ALA A 328 7.99 -15.53 20.92
C ALA A 328 8.80 -15.66 22.21
N MET A 329 8.50 -14.81 23.20
CA MET A 329 9.32 -14.65 24.40
C MET A 329 8.45 -14.68 25.65
N GLY A 330 8.91 -15.40 26.68
CA GLY A 330 8.21 -15.48 27.96
C GLY A 330 6.81 -16.09 27.85
N GLY A 331 5.90 -15.62 28.70
CA GLY A 331 4.54 -16.15 28.85
C GLY A 331 4.44 -17.18 29.97
N PHE A 332 3.30 -17.86 30.02
CA PHE A 332 2.97 -18.88 31.01
C PHE A 332 2.56 -20.18 30.30
N ASP A 333 3.10 -21.32 30.73
CA ASP A 333 2.89 -22.63 30.07
C ASP A 333 1.76 -23.46 30.72
N GLY A 334 1.10 -22.92 31.75
CA GLY A 334 0.14 -23.62 32.60
C GLY A 334 0.70 -24.04 33.96
N TYR A 335 2.02 -24.00 34.13
CA TYR A 335 2.70 -24.34 35.38
C TYR A 335 3.56 -23.20 35.91
N MET A 336 4.42 -22.61 35.06
CA MET A 336 5.35 -21.57 35.44
C MET A 336 5.48 -20.46 34.39
N ARG A 337 5.98 -19.30 34.82
CA ARG A 337 6.36 -18.23 33.89
C ARG A 337 7.66 -18.64 33.19
N LEU A 338 7.75 -18.34 31.91
CA LEU A 338 8.89 -18.72 31.09
C LEU A 338 9.90 -17.58 31.02
N ASN A 339 11.18 -17.96 31.03
CA ASN A 339 12.27 -17.11 30.56
C ASN A 339 12.78 -17.54 29.17
N THR A 340 12.28 -18.65 28.63
CA THR A 340 12.68 -19.15 27.31
C THR A 340 12.13 -18.27 26.19
N ALA A 341 12.83 -18.25 25.08
CA ALA A 341 12.45 -17.55 23.87
C ALA A 341 12.72 -18.42 22.64
N GLU A 342 11.94 -18.21 21.59
CA GLU A 342 11.98 -19.02 20.38
C GLU A 342 11.80 -18.13 19.15
N ARG A 343 12.43 -18.50 18.04
CA ARG A 343 12.34 -17.80 16.76
C ARG A 343 11.71 -18.72 15.72
N TYR A 344 10.67 -18.23 15.07
CA TYR A 344 10.01 -18.87 13.93
C TYR A 344 10.57 -18.34 12.61
N ASP A 345 10.92 -19.27 11.74
CA ASP A 345 11.27 -19.02 10.35
C ASP A 345 10.10 -19.44 9.45
N PRO A 346 9.42 -18.49 8.78
CA PRO A 346 8.30 -18.79 7.90
C PRO A 346 8.71 -19.52 6.62
N ASP A 347 9.98 -19.43 6.19
CA ASP A 347 10.46 -20.05 4.95
C ASP A 347 10.75 -21.53 5.15
N THR A 348 11.23 -21.91 6.33
CA THR A 348 11.43 -23.31 6.72
C THR A 348 10.26 -23.91 7.50
N ASN A 349 9.31 -23.08 7.94
CA ASN A 349 8.21 -23.45 8.84
C ASN A 349 8.74 -24.18 10.08
N GLN A 350 9.71 -23.58 10.79
CA GLN A 350 10.34 -24.18 11.97
C GLN A 350 10.55 -23.16 13.09
N TRP A 351 10.40 -23.64 14.33
CA TRP A 351 10.78 -22.90 15.53
C TRP A 351 12.14 -23.37 16.03
N THR A 352 13.01 -22.41 16.37
CA THR A 352 14.32 -22.66 16.98
C THR A 352 14.36 -22.00 18.35
N LEU A 353 14.72 -22.76 19.39
CA LEU A 353 15.01 -22.19 20.70
C LEU A 353 16.21 -21.24 20.61
N ILE A 354 16.07 -20.05 21.20
CA ILE A 354 17.18 -19.09 21.34
C ILE A 354 17.58 -18.96 22.80
N THR A 355 18.66 -18.22 23.06
CA THR A 355 19.16 -18.00 24.43
C THR A 355 18.03 -17.48 25.34
N PRO A 356 17.81 -18.09 26.51
CA PRO A 356 16.77 -17.65 27.42
C PRO A 356 17.10 -16.27 28.02
N MET A 357 16.06 -15.53 28.37
CA MET A 357 16.16 -14.32 29.18
C MET A 357 16.69 -14.65 30.58
N HIS A 358 17.28 -13.67 31.24
CA HIS A 358 17.73 -13.80 32.63
C HIS A 358 16.56 -13.96 33.61
N GLU A 359 15.43 -13.31 33.31
CA GLU A 359 14.25 -13.29 34.18
C GLU A 359 13.04 -13.90 33.48
N GLN A 360 12.22 -14.61 34.26
CA GLN A 360 10.90 -15.07 33.81
C GLN A 360 9.95 -13.88 33.70
N ARG A 361 9.09 -13.88 32.68
CA ARG A 361 8.07 -12.83 32.51
C ARG A 361 6.86 -13.36 31.74
N SER A 362 5.69 -12.84 32.06
CA SER A 362 4.44 -12.97 31.31
C SER A 362 3.76 -11.60 31.25
N ASP A 363 2.74 -11.45 30.41
CA ASP A 363 1.90 -10.23 30.33
C ASP A 363 2.66 -8.98 29.83
N ALA A 364 3.85 -9.17 29.28
CA ALA A 364 4.66 -8.13 28.68
C ALA A 364 4.34 -7.97 27.19
N SER A 365 4.66 -6.81 26.63
CA SER A 365 4.61 -6.55 25.20
C SER A 365 6.03 -6.46 24.62
N ALA A 366 6.17 -6.80 23.35
CA ALA A 366 7.38 -6.57 22.56
C ALA A 366 6.99 -5.82 21.29
N THR A 367 7.86 -4.93 20.84
CA THR A 367 7.68 -4.20 19.57
C THR A 367 9.00 -4.19 18.83
N THR A 368 9.05 -3.57 17.66
CA THR A 368 10.31 -3.23 17.02
C THR A 368 10.45 -1.73 16.85
N LEU A 369 11.70 -1.27 16.91
CA LEU A 369 12.08 0.09 16.58
C LEU A 369 13.41 0.05 15.83
N ASN A 370 13.43 0.51 14.58
CA ASN A 370 14.63 0.59 13.75
C ASN A 370 15.39 -0.76 13.64
N GLY A 371 14.65 -1.85 13.38
CA GLY A 371 15.23 -3.19 13.21
C GLY A 371 15.70 -3.85 14.52
N LYS A 372 15.31 -3.32 15.67
CA LYS A 372 15.64 -3.86 17.01
C LYS A 372 14.37 -4.11 17.80
N VAL A 373 14.42 -5.07 18.73
CA VAL A 373 13.34 -5.38 19.69
C VAL A 373 13.48 -4.53 20.95
#